data_AF-A0A1X1BCK0-F1
#
_entry.id   AF-A0A1X1BCK0-F1
#
_cell.length_a   1.000
_cell.length_b   1.000
_cell.length_c   1.000
_cell.angle_alpha   90.00
_cell.angle_beta   90.00
_cell.angle_gamma   90.00
#
_symmetry.space_group_name_H-M   'P 1'
#
loop_
_entity.id
_entity.type
_entity.pdbx_description
1 polymer ?
#
loop_
_entity_poly.entity_id
_entity_poly.type
_entity_poly.pdbx_seq_one_letter_code
_entity_poly.pdbx_strand_id
1 'polypeptide(L)'
;MHIVTSTKSAPQSPNLAAVRTSAMLAGVSFHQALIESLTQWRTALVEAIDQESIEAAHYLGQSDLEEAADKRIACYQQGQDHLEAAGRLAAIRAVAEQMLSDADVNPIHPSN
;
A
#
# COMPACT_ATOMS: atom_id res chain seq x y z
N MET A 1 15.78 2.98 25.02
CA MET A 1 14.54 2.70 24.28
C MET A 1 14.78 3.17 22.86
N HIS A 2 15.03 2.26 21.92
CA HIS A 2 15.29 2.62 20.52
C HIS A 2 13.96 2.97 19.87
N ILE A 3 13.83 4.21 19.38
CA ILE A 3 12.68 4.65 18.58
C ILE A 3 12.87 4.04 17.20
N VAL A 4 12.13 2.98 16.88
CA VAL A 4 12.14 2.37 15.56
C VAL A 4 10.99 2.98 14.78
N THR A 5 11.23 4.08 14.08
CA THR A 5 10.33 4.57 13.03
C THR A 5 10.51 3.67 11.81
N SER A 6 9.89 2.48 11.83
CA SER A 6 9.76 1.68 10.61
C SER A 6 8.51 2.14 9.88
N THR A 7 8.58 3.31 9.24
CA THR A 7 7.62 3.66 8.20
C THR A 7 7.97 2.81 7.00
N LYS A 8 7.27 1.68 6.83
CA LYS A 8 7.45 0.85 5.63
C LYS A 8 7.08 1.72 4.43
N SER A 9 8.04 1.92 3.52
CA SER A 9 7.81 2.72 2.31
C SER A 9 6.62 2.17 1.54
N ALA A 10 5.74 3.05 1.05
CA ALA A 10 4.58 2.64 0.26
C ALA A 10 4.99 1.68 -0.88
N PRO A 11 4.20 0.62 -1.15
CA PRO A 11 4.45 -0.28 -2.27
C PRO A 11 4.62 0.50 -3.57
N GLN A 12 5.69 0.22 -4.32
CA GLN A 12 5.95 0.90 -5.59
C GLN A 12 4.81 0.66 -6.57
N SER A 13 4.33 1.73 -7.21
CA SER A 13 3.32 1.64 -8.25
C SER A 13 3.86 0.92 -9.49
N PRO A 14 2.97 0.31 -10.30
CA PRO A 14 3.35 -0.31 -11.56
C PRO A 14 4.10 0.65 -12.47
N ASN A 15 5.30 0.25 -12.89
CA ASN A 15 6.08 0.96 -13.91
C ASN A 15 5.71 0.42 -15.30
N LEU A 16 5.11 1.24 -16.16
CA LEU A 16 4.64 0.82 -17.47
C LEU A 16 5.75 0.27 -18.38
N ALA A 17 6.97 0.78 -18.28
CA ALA A 17 8.11 0.25 -19.04
C ALA A 17 8.49 -1.15 -18.55
N ALA A 18 8.46 -1.37 -17.23
CA ALA A 18 8.67 -2.69 -16.65
C ALA A 18 7.55 -3.66 -17.04
N VAL A 19 6.28 -3.24 -16.95
CA VAL A 19 5.11 -4.04 -17.36
C VAL A 19 5.21 -4.45 -18.84
N ARG A 20 5.57 -3.52 -19.73
CA ARG A 20 5.75 -3.81 -21.16
C ARG A 20 6.87 -4.83 -21.40
N THR A 21 7.97 -4.71 -20.67
CA THR A 21 9.09 -5.64 -20.76
C THR A 21 8.67 -7.03 -20.26
N SER A 22 7.98 -7.10 -19.13
CA SER A 22 7.44 -8.35 -18.58
C SER A 22 6.45 -9.01 -19.53
N ALA A 23 5.56 -8.23 -20.16
CA ALA A 23 4.61 -8.74 -21.16
C ALA A 23 5.32 -9.41 -22.34
N MET A 24 6.34 -8.75 -22.88
CA MET A 24 7.15 -9.29 -23.98
C MET A 24 7.89 -10.57 -23.59
N LEU A 25 8.49 -10.60 -22.39
CA LEU A 25 9.22 -11.77 -21.89
C LEU A 25 8.30 -12.96 -21.61
N ALA A 26 7.10 -12.70 -21.08
CA ALA A 26 6.12 -13.74 -20.76
C ALA A 26 5.27 -14.17 -21.98
N GLY A 27 5.39 -13.49 -23.12
CA GLY A 27 4.59 -13.78 -24.32
C GLY A 27 3.10 -13.48 -24.16
N VAL A 28 2.75 -12.55 -23.27
CA VAL A 28 1.36 -12.14 -22.99
C VAL A 28 1.09 -10.74 -23.54
N SER A 29 -0.19 -10.38 -23.66
CA SER A 29 -0.55 -9.01 -24.05
C SER A 29 -0.12 -8.02 -22.97
N PHE A 30 0.23 -6.80 -23.38
CA PHE A 30 0.51 -5.70 -22.44
C PHE A 30 -0.67 -5.46 -21.49
N HIS A 31 -1.89 -5.55 -22.02
CA HIS A 31 -3.11 -5.39 -21.24
C HIS A 31 -3.23 -6.43 -20.11
N GLN A 32 -2.98 -7.71 -20.42
CA GLN A 32 -2.96 -8.78 -19.43
C GLN A 32 -1.88 -8.56 -18.35
N ALA A 33 -0.66 -8.21 -18.76
CA ALA A 33 0.43 -7.92 -17.82
C ALA A 33 0.15 -6.69 -16.94
N LEU A 34 -0.56 -5.68 -17.47
CA LEU A 34 -0.97 -4.49 -16.74
C LEU A 34 -2.00 -4.83 -15.66
N ILE A 35 -3.05 -5.60 -15.99
CA ILE A 35 -4.04 -6.06 -15.01
C ILE A 35 -3.39 -6.86 -13.89
N GLU A 36 -2.47 -7.76 -14.24
CA GLU A 36 -1.75 -8.56 -13.26
C GLU A 36 -0.90 -7.67 -12.33
N SER A 37 -0.12 -6.74 -12.91
CA SER A 37 0.71 -5.82 -12.13
C SER A 37 -0.11 -4.90 -11.20
N LEU A 38 -1.24 -4.38 -11.70
CA LEU A 38 -2.16 -3.57 -10.88
C LEU A 38 -2.81 -4.39 -9.77
N THR A 39 -3.14 -5.65 -10.03
CA THR A 39 -3.71 -6.56 -9.02
C THR A 39 -2.69 -6.87 -7.92
N GLN A 40 -1.43 -7.16 -8.29
CA GLN A 40 -0.34 -7.37 -7.35
C GLN A 40 -0.10 -6.12 -6.50
N TRP A 41 -0.08 -4.93 -7.12
CA TRP A 41 0.08 -3.68 -6.40
C TRP A 41 -1.08 -3.42 -5.42
N ARG A 42 -2.32 -3.64 -5.85
CA ARG A 42 -3.50 -3.54 -4.97
C ARG A 42 -3.39 -4.49 -3.77
N THR A 43 -2.99 -5.73 -3.99
CA THR A 43 -2.80 -6.70 -2.89
C THR A 43 -1.71 -6.24 -1.92
N ALA A 44 -0.57 -5.78 -2.42
CA ALA A 44 0.50 -5.25 -1.58
C ALA A 44 0.06 -4.00 -0.77
N LEU A 45 -0.81 -3.17 -1.33
CA LEU A 45 -1.41 -2.03 -0.63
C LEU A 45 -2.34 -2.49 0.50
N VAL A 46 -3.15 -3.52 0.29
CA VAL A 46 -4.00 -4.10 1.35
C VAL A 46 -3.14 -4.63 2.49
N GLU A 47 -2.12 -5.42 2.19
CA GLU A 47 -1.19 -5.96 3.21
C GLU A 47 -0.47 -4.84 3.98
N ALA A 48 -0.10 -3.75 3.30
CA ALA A 48 0.51 -2.59 3.94
C ALA A 48 -0.48 -1.86 4.86
N ILE A 49 -1.74 -1.66 4.43
CA ILE A 49 -2.78 -1.05 5.27
C ILE A 49 -3.04 -1.89 6.52
N ASP A 50 -3.13 -3.21 6.37
CA ASP A 50 -3.36 -4.12 7.49
C ASP A 50 -2.20 -4.05 8.49
N GLN A 51 -0.96 -4.03 8.01
CA GLN A 51 0.21 -3.89 8.89
C GLN A 51 0.19 -2.56 9.65
N GLU A 52 0.00 -1.43 8.96
CA GLU A 52 -0.07 -0.11 9.61
C GLU A 52 -1.20 -0.04 10.64
N SER A 53 -2.33 -0.71 10.36
CA SER A 53 -3.46 -0.79 11.30
C SER A 53 -3.13 -1.62 12.54
N ILE A 54 -2.38 -2.73 12.38
CA ILE A 54 -1.90 -3.55 13.50
C ILE A 54 -0.90 -2.78 14.37
N GLU A 55 0.05 -2.08 13.75
CA GLU A 55 1.02 -1.26 14.48
C GLU A 55 0.33 -0.10 15.22
N ALA A 56 -0.64 0.56 14.58
CA ALA A 56 -1.46 1.58 15.23
C ALA A 56 -2.17 1.04 16.48
N ALA A 57 -2.85 -0.11 16.35
CA ALA A 57 -3.52 -0.77 17.47
C ALA A 57 -2.54 -1.16 18.59
N HIS A 58 -1.34 -1.60 18.23
CA HIS A 58 -0.28 -1.93 19.17
C HIS A 58 0.13 -0.73 20.02
N TYR A 59 0.49 0.40 19.39
CA TYR A 59 0.93 1.59 20.10
C TYR A 59 -0.19 2.27 20.90
N LEU A 60 -1.41 2.30 20.36
CA LEU A 60 -2.56 2.82 21.10
C LEU A 60 -2.86 1.96 22.33
N GLY A 61 -2.83 0.63 22.20
CA GLY A 61 -3.00 -0.30 23.33
C GLY A 61 -1.87 -0.19 24.36
N GLN A 62 -0.62 0.03 23.93
CA GLN A 62 0.49 0.30 24.85
C GLN A 62 0.31 1.61 25.62
N SER A 63 -0.27 2.64 24.99
CA SER A 63 -0.48 3.93 25.65
C SER A 63 -1.39 3.80 26.89
N ASP A 64 -2.37 2.89 26.85
CA ASP A 64 -3.26 2.63 27.99
C ASP A 64 -2.54 1.97 29.18
N LEU A 65 -1.45 1.24 28.91
CA LEU A 65 -0.66 0.52 29.90
C LEU A 65 0.49 1.36 30.48
N GLU A 66 0.89 2.44 29.83
CA GLU A 66 2.05 3.23 30.24
C GLU A 66 1.75 4.21 31.39
N GLU A 67 2.44 4.03 32.51
CA GLU A 67 2.24 4.84 33.72
C GLU A 67 2.79 6.27 33.59
N ALA A 68 3.89 6.44 32.85
CA ALA A 68 4.53 7.73 32.65
C ALA A 68 3.83 8.53 31.55
N ALA A 69 3.39 9.75 31.87
CA ALA A 69 2.66 10.63 30.96
C ALA A 69 3.39 10.87 29.62
N ASP A 70 4.70 11.13 29.66
CA ASP A 70 5.48 11.38 28.45
C ASP A 70 5.54 10.16 27.53
N LYS A 71 5.66 8.95 28.10
CA LYS A 71 5.67 7.70 27.33
C LYS A 71 4.30 7.42 26.73
N ARG A 72 3.23 7.65 27.50
CA ARG A 72 1.86 7.52 27.04
C ARG A 72 1.59 8.44 25.85
N ILE A 73 2.02 9.71 25.93
CA ILE A 73 1.91 10.67 24.83
C ILE A 73 2.69 10.19 23.60
N ALA A 74 3.92 9.69 23.79
CA ALA A 74 4.73 9.17 22.69
C ALA A 74 4.08 7.95 22.00
N CYS A 75 3.56 6.99 22.77
CA CYS A 75 2.81 5.85 22.23
C CYS A 75 1.56 6.30 21.47
N TYR A 76 0.82 7.27 22.01
CA TYR A 76 -0.35 7.82 21.32
C TYR A 76 0.03 8.47 19.99
N GLN A 77 1.09 9.28 19.96
CA GLN A 77 1.60 9.90 18.75
C GLN A 77 2.01 8.86 17.70
N GLN A 78 2.76 7.84 18.09
CA GLN A 78 3.15 6.76 17.19
C GLN A 78 1.94 6.02 16.62
N GLY A 79 0.93 5.73 17.45
CA GLY A 79 -0.32 5.15 16.99
C GLY A 79 -1.05 6.01 15.95
N GLN A 80 -1.08 7.33 16.16
CA GLN A 80 -1.66 8.27 15.20
C GLN A 80 -0.89 8.33 13.87
N ASP A 81 0.45 8.31 13.92
CA ASP A 81 1.28 8.32 12.71
C ASP A 81 1.01 7.10 11.83
N HIS A 82 0.84 5.92 12.43
CA HIS A 82 0.48 4.68 11.74
C HIS A 82 -0.95 4.74 11.16
N LEU A 83 -1.92 5.32 11.87
CA LEU A 83 -3.27 5.54 11.32
C LEU A 83 -3.25 6.49 10.13
N GLU A 84 -2.47 7.56 10.18
CA GLU A 84 -2.32 8.49 9.06
C GLU A 84 -1.68 7.79 7.85
N ALA A 85 -0.67 6.95 8.08
CA ALA A 85 -0.06 6.13 7.04
C ALA A 85 -1.06 5.17 6.39
N ALA A 86 -1.85 4.45 7.19
CA ALA A 86 -2.93 3.58 6.70
C ALA A 86 -3.95 4.36 5.86
N GLY A 87 -4.33 5.57 6.30
CA GLY A 87 -5.23 6.45 5.55
C GLY A 87 -4.68 6.87 4.19
N ARG A 88 -3.39 7.23 4.11
CA ARG A 88 -2.72 7.54 2.84
C ARG A 88 -2.67 6.34 1.91
N LEU A 89 -2.33 5.16 2.43
CA LEU A 89 -2.31 3.92 1.65
C LEU A 89 -3.70 3.52 1.13
N ALA A 90 -4.76 3.74 1.93
CA ALA A 90 -6.13 3.50 1.52
C ALA A 90 -6.56 4.40 0.34
N ALA A 91 -6.14 5.67 0.35
CA ALA A 91 -6.38 6.57 -0.79
C ALA A 91 -5.67 6.09 -2.07
N ILE A 92 -4.43 5.59 -1.95
CA ILE A 92 -3.68 5.02 -3.08
C ILE A 92 -4.36 3.73 -3.57
N ARG A 93 -4.88 2.89 -2.66
CA ARG A 93 -5.63 1.67 -3.02
C ARG A 93 -6.86 2.00 -3.86
N ALA A 94 -7.59 3.07 -3.52
CA ALA A 94 -8.74 3.51 -4.32
C ALA A 94 -8.33 3.90 -5.76
N VAL A 95 -7.16 4.50 -5.94
CA VAL A 95 -6.61 4.78 -7.28
C VAL A 95 -6.27 3.47 -8.00
N ALA A 96 -5.64 2.50 -7.33
CA ALA A 96 -5.35 1.19 -7.92
C ALA A 96 -6.62 0.44 -8.34
N GLU A 97 -7.68 0.51 -7.53
CA GLU A 97 -9.00 -0.04 -7.84
C GLU A 97 -9.64 0.64 -9.06
N GLN A 98 -9.56 1.98 -9.14
CA GLN A 98 -10.03 2.71 -10.32
C GLN A 98 -9.26 2.30 -11.58
N MET A 99 -7.93 2.22 -11.52
CA MET A 99 -7.10 1.82 -12.66
C MET A 99 -7.39 0.38 -13.11
N LEU A 100 -7.67 -0.53 -12.18
CA LEU A 100 -8.11 -1.90 -12.52
C LEU A 100 -9.47 -1.90 -13.21
N SER A 101 -10.43 -1.15 -12.68
CA SER A 101 -11.76 -1.03 -13.27
C SER A 101 -11.69 -0.43 -14.68
N ASP A 102 -10.88 0.61 -14.88
CA ASP A 102 -10.70 1.25 -16.18
C ASP A 102 -10.03 0.32 -17.19
N ALA A 103 -9.04 -0.46 -16.74
CA ALA A 103 -8.41 -1.47 -17.57
C ALA A 103 -9.41 -2.54 -18.01
N ASP A 104 -10.22 -3.06 -17.09
CA ASP A 104 -11.19 -4.13 -17.38
C ASP A 104 -12.30 -3.69 -18.36
N VAL A 105 -12.76 -2.43 -18.24
CA VAL A 105 -13.86 -1.90 -19.07
C VAL A 105 -13.37 -1.34 -20.42
N ASN A 106 -12.12 -0.91 -20.53
CA ASN A 106 -11.55 -0.35 -21.76
C ASN A 106 -10.21 -1.02 -22.11
N PRO A 107 -10.24 -2.22 -22.70
CA PRO A 107 -9.02 -2.93 -23.06
C PRO A 107 -8.22 -2.11 -24.08
N ILE A 108 -6.97 -1.81 -23.73
CA ILE A 108 -6.03 -1.16 -24.64
C ILE A 108 -5.70 -2.17 -25.75
N HIS A 109 -6.42 -2.08 -26.86
CA HIS A 109 -6.07 -2.80 -28.08
C HIS A 109 -4.81 -2.18 -28.68
N PRO A 110 -3.72 -2.95 -28.88
CA PRO A 110 -2.63 -2.46 -29.70
C PRO A 110 -3.16 -2.33 -31.14
N SER A 111 -3.18 -1.11 -31.67
CA SER A 111 -3.27 -0.92 -33.11
C SER A 111 -2.08 -1.63 -33.75
N ASN A 112 -2.36 -2.61 -34.61
CA ASN A 112 -1.35 -3.23 -35.49
C ASN A 112 -0.65 -2.18 -36.36
#